data_AF-A0A2J7ZKZ9-F1
#
_entry.id   AF-A0A2J7ZKZ9-F1
#
_cell.length_a   1.000
_cell.length_b   1.000
_cell.length_c   1.000
_cell.angle_alpha   90.00
_cell.angle_beta   90.00
_cell.angle_gamma   90.00
#
_symmetry.space_group_name_H-M   'P 1'
#
loop_
_entity.id
_entity.type
_entity.pdbx_description
1 polymer ?
#
loop_
_entity_poly.entity_id
_entity_poly.type
_entity_poly.pdbx_seq_one_letter_code
_entity_poly.pdbx_strand_id
1 'polypeptide(L)'
;MGCSASVAARPAQGQGPESQGPSAGPGAPPSGASEGGDTADPLSASSSTTAHPPAPTAGGEKAGGAGDAEAGPQADAGVQTAAAANLRTAEPAEEVPSPPAPPLAVHRDESPLAAVSKGITLRGLRRLKTLVQSHFGAEAYAAASTAEVNTAWVQVVTAGERCRLAEHPDLVAPEDVGVPMYFISHAWKNSFDLLLRGIEGFLESADEETRVWVDIVAVNQVHGRACVCASIVQIQWWGRGEVKVTVYV
;
A
#
# COMPACT_ATOMS: atom_id res chain seq x y z
N MET A 1 20.39 25.47 -35.30
CA MET A 1 19.99 24.13 -35.76
C MET A 1 18.56 23.94 -35.30
N GLY A 2 17.61 24.15 -36.21
CA GLY A 2 16.18 24.11 -35.93
C GLY A 2 15.54 22.94 -36.65
N CYS A 3 14.51 22.36 -36.04
CA CYS A 3 13.57 21.50 -36.72
C CYS A 3 12.16 22.03 -36.46
N SER A 4 11.57 22.53 -37.54
CA SER A 4 10.19 22.99 -37.67
C SER A 4 9.20 21.83 -37.60
N ALA A 5 7.96 22.19 -37.25
CA ALA A 5 6.77 21.36 -37.23
C ALA A 5 6.39 20.75 -38.59
N SER A 6 5.57 19.69 -38.55
CA SER A 6 4.64 19.38 -39.64
C SER A 6 3.35 18.72 -39.11
N VAL A 7 2.24 19.10 -39.73
CA VAL A 7 0.83 18.78 -39.45
C VAL A 7 0.26 17.90 -40.58
N ALA A 8 -0.84 17.20 -40.27
CA ALA A 8 -1.79 16.45 -41.14
C ALA A 8 -1.38 15.00 -41.50
N ALA A 9 -2.29 14.01 -41.63
CA ALA A 9 -3.69 14.05 -42.04
C ALA A 9 -4.51 12.84 -41.52
N ARG A 10 -5.83 13.01 -41.39
CA ARG A 10 -6.85 11.92 -41.39
C ARG A 10 -7.17 11.53 -42.84
N PRO A 11 -7.45 10.25 -43.08
CA PRO A 11 -8.72 9.82 -43.71
C PRO A 11 -9.21 8.52 -43.03
N ALA A 12 -10.37 7.90 -43.29
CA ALA A 12 -11.64 8.21 -43.92
C ALA A 12 -12.64 7.16 -43.38
N GLN A 13 -13.93 7.47 -43.46
CA GLN A 13 -15.04 6.59 -43.12
C GLN A 13 -15.11 5.37 -44.08
N GLY A 14 -15.50 4.21 -43.54
CA GLY A 14 -15.93 3.04 -44.30
C GLY A 14 -17.33 2.61 -43.84
N GLN A 15 -18.28 2.63 -44.77
CA GLN A 15 -19.69 2.27 -44.62
C GLN A 15 -19.95 0.80 -45.01
N GLY A 16 -20.85 0.12 -44.26
CA GLY A 16 -21.83 -0.89 -44.73
C GLY A 16 -21.36 -2.36 -44.88
N PRO A 17 -22.28 -3.35 -44.96
CA PRO A 17 -23.74 -3.22 -45.13
C PRO A 17 -24.64 -3.97 -44.11
N GLU A 18 -25.83 -3.39 -43.98
CA GLU A 18 -27.18 -3.93 -43.86
C GLU A 18 -27.41 -5.45 -43.66
N SER A 19 -28.21 -5.77 -42.63
CA SER A 19 -29.19 -6.87 -42.68
C SER A 19 -30.50 -6.41 -42.03
N GLN A 20 -31.56 -6.36 -42.85
CA GLN A 20 -32.93 -5.99 -42.49
C GLN A 20 -33.71 -7.26 -42.07
N GLY A 21 -34.35 -7.26 -40.90
CA GLY A 21 -35.81 -7.36 -40.73
C GLY A 21 -36.26 -8.66 -40.01
N PRO A 22 -37.54 -8.80 -39.57
CA PRO A 22 -38.65 -7.86 -39.60
C PRO A 22 -39.33 -7.57 -38.22
N SER A 23 -40.29 -6.66 -38.32
CA SER A 23 -41.12 -5.95 -37.35
C SER A 23 -42.36 -6.71 -36.86
N ALA A 24 -42.78 -6.43 -35.61
CA ALA A 24 -44.15 -6.35 -35.04
C ALA A 24 -43.99 -6.33 -33.50
N GLY A 25 -44.61 -5.51 -32.66
CA GLY A 25 -45.71 -4.55 -32.67
C GLY A 25 -45.98 -4.14 -31.19
N PRO A 26 -46.85 -3.17 -30.91
CA PRO A 26 -46.84 -2.36 -29.68
C PRO A 26 -47.71 -2.91 -28.54
N GLY A 27 -47.37 -2.55 -27.29
CA GLY A 27 -48.19 -2.83 -26.10
C GLY A 27 -47.78 -2.03 -24.87
N ALA A 28 -48.28 -0.79 -24.76
CA ALA A 28 -48.66 -0.15 -23.49
C ALA A 28 -50.16 -0.47 -23.24
N PRO A 29 -50.75 -0.42 -22.02
CA PRO A 29 -50.63 0.64 -20.98
C PRO A 29 -50.83 0.07 -19.54
N PRO A 30 -51.33 0.77 -18.49
CA PRO A 30 -51.46 2.21 -18.21
C PRO A 30 -50.88 2.67 -16.85
N SER A 31 -50.85 3.99 -16.72
CA SER A 31 -50.74 4.80 -15.50
C SER A 31 -51.60 4.30 -14.32
N GLY A 32 -50.98 4.26 -13.14
CA GLY A 32 -51.66 4.26 -11.85
C GLY A 32 -51.25 5.52 -11.09
N ALA A 33 -52.23 6.40 -10.88
CA ALA A 33 -52.14 7.55 -10.00
C ALA A 33 -51.98 7.11 -8.55
N SER A 34 -51.21 7.86 -7.76
CA SER A 34 -51.46 7.98 -6.33
C SER A 34 -51.23 9.42 -5.92
N GLU A 35 -52.34 10.10 -5.64
CA GLU A 35 -52.45 11.41 -5.04
C GLU A 35 -52.03 11.37 -3.56
N GLY A 36 -51.58 12.53 -3.08
CA GLY A 36 -52.05 13.10 -1.81
C GLY A 36 -51.45 12.56 -0.52
N GLY A 37 -50.60 13.37 0.11
CA GLY A 37 -50.10 13.10 1.46
C GLY A 37 -49.32 14.26 2.05
N ASP A 38 -49.90 15.45 2.04
CA ASP A 38 -49.46 16.62 2.80
C ASP A 38 -49.76 16.37 4.29
N THR A 39 -48.75 16.21 5.14
CA THR A 39 -48.87 16.47 6.59
C THR A 39 -47.51 16.79 7.20
N ALA A 40 -47.35 18.08 7.52
CA ALA A 40 -46.81 18.62 8.77
C ALA A 40 -45.51 18.04 9.35
N ASP A 41 -44.50 18.91 9.39
CA ASP A 41 -43.57 19.08 10.51
C ASP A 41 -44.28 18.92 11.87
N PRO A 42 -43.69 18.14 12.78
CA PRO A 42 -43.43 18.71 14.09
C PRO A 42 -42.00 18.50 14.57
N LEU A 43 -41.39 19.62 14.95
CA LEU A 43 -40.40 19.78 16.00
C LEU A 43 -40.38 18.59 16.99
N SER A 44 -39.28 17.85 17.01
CA SER A 44 -38.88 17.09 18.19
C SER A 44 -37.38 17.22 18.40
N ALA A 45 -37.06 18.18 19.25
CA ALA A 45 -35.83 18.20 20.00
C ALA A 45 -35.67 16.84 20.72
N SER A 46 -34.57 16.15 20.44
CA SER A 46 -34.05 15.11 21.32
C SER A 46 -32.59 15.41 21.58
N SER A 47 -32.41 16.21 22.63
CA SER A 47 -31.18 16.37 23.39
C SER A 47 -30.63 14.98 23.73
N SER A 48 -29.60 14.56 23.01
CA SER A 48 -28.80 13.41 23.40
C SER A 48 -27.78 13.91 24.42
N THR A 49 -28.19 13.89 25.69
CA THR A 49 -27.33 14.13 26.84
C THR A 49 -26.10 13.24 26.74
N THR A 50 -24.94 13.88 26.60
CA THR A 50 -23.63 13.25 26.65
C THR A 50 -23.44 12.69 28.06
N ALA A 51 -23.57 11.37 28.21
CA ALA A 51 -23.16 10.69 29.42
C ALA A 51 -21.63 10.75 29.52
N HIS A 52 -21.17 11.63 30.42
CA HIS A 52 -19.80 11.67 30.91
C HIS A 52 -19.36 10.30 31.41
N PRO A 53 -18.19 9.78 31.01
CA PRO A 53 -17.56 8.71 31.77
C PRO A 53 -17.10 9.25 33.14
N PRO A 54 -17.30 8.51 34.25
CA PRO A 54 -16.79 8.90 35.55
C PRO A 54 -15.25 8.92 35.54
N ALA A 55 -14.71 9.93 36.20
CA ALA A 55 -13.28 10.13 36.41
C ALA A 55 -12.62 8.90 37.07
N PRO A 56 -11.37 8.54 36.68
CA PRO A 56 -10.60 7.57 37.43
C PRO A 56 -10.26 8.14 38.81
N THR A 57 -10.68 7.41 39.82
CA THR A 57 -10.45 7.67 41.23
C THR A 57 -8.96 7.58 41.51
N ALA A 58 -8.41 8.67 42.05
CA ALA A 58 -7.11 8.68 42.69
C ALA A 58 -7.14 7.80 43.94
N GLY A 59 -6.13 6.95 44.12
CA GLY A 59 -5.97 6.18 45.34
C GLY A 59 -4.70 5.34 45.38
N GLY A 60 -3.80 5.69 46.30
CA GLY A 60 -2.85 4.79 46.98
C GLY A 60 -1.60 4.41 46.19
N GLU A 61 -0.44 5.00 46.49
CA GLU A 61 0.50 4.48 47.51
C GLU A 61 1.09 3.10 47.17
N LYS A 62 2.34 3.06 46.72
CA LYS A 62 3.41 2.45 47.53
C LYS A 62 4.81 2.85 47.05
N ALA A 63 5.53 3.47 47.97
CA ALA A 63 6.97 3.61 47.95
C ALA A 63 7.67 2.25 48.11
N GLY A 64 8.90 2.16 47.61
CA GLY A 64 9.88 1.18 48.09
C GLY A 64 10.53 0.36 46.98
N GLY A 65 11.81 0.61 46.75
CA GLY A 65 12.61 -0.27 45.89
C GLY A 65 13.92 0.35 45.41
N ALA A 66 14.71 0.93 46.32
CA ALA A 66 16.14 1.13 46.09
C ALA A 66 16.79 -0.26 46.05
N GLY A 67 17.34 -0.61 44.89
CA GLY A 67 18.12 -1.82 44.69
C GLY A 67 19.43 -1.44 44.03
N ASP A 68 20.38 -1.04 44.86
CA ASP A 68 21.81 -1.07 44.56
C ASP A 68 22.20 -2.51 44.15
N ALA A 69 22.79 -2.64 42.96
CA ALA A 69 23.63 -3.79 42.58
C ALA A 69 24.72 -3.20 41.68
N GLU A 70 25.78 -2.71 42.31
CA GLU A 70 27.02 -3.46 42.59
C GLU A 70 27.90 -3.57 41.33
N ALA A 71 28.92 -2.72 41.35
CA ALA A 71 30.08 -2.77 40.49
C ALA A 71 30.83 -4.09 40.67
N GLY A 72 31.24 -4.69 39.56
CA GLY A 72 32.17 -5.83 39.54
C GLY A 72 33.13 -5.71 38.33
N PRO A 73 34.35 -6.26 38.44
CA PRO A 73 35.57 -5.55 38.06
C PRO A 73 36.16 -5.87 36.68
N GLN A 74 37.07 -4.99 36.28
CA GLN A 74 38.09 -5.17 35.24
C GLN A 74 38.91 -6.46 35.45
N ALA A 75 39.18 -7.15 34.34
CA ALA A 75 40.31 -8.04 34.09
C ALA A 75 40.37 -8.27 32.57
N ASP A 76 41.48 -8.50 31.89
CA ASP A 76 42.90 -8.24 32.08
C ASP A 76 43.49 -8.44 30.66
N ALA A 77 44.74 -8.05 30.49
CA ALA A 77 45.52 -8.09 29.28
C ALA A 77 45.59 -9.48 28.61
N GLY A 78 45.68 -9.46 27.29
CA GLY A 78 45.96 -10.63 26.46
C GLY A 78 46.71 -10.24 25.20
N VAL A 79 47.98 -9.92 25.36
CA VAL A 79 48.99 -9.84 24.29
C VAL A 79 48.98 -11.13 23.47
N GLN A 80 48.96 -11.04 22.14
CA GLN A 80 49.73 -11.95 21.30
C GLN A 80 50.05 -11.39 19.89
N THR A 81 51.37 -11.31 19.73
CA THR A 81 52.24 -11.11 18.57
C THR A 81 51.84 -11.77 17.25
N ALA A 82 51.92 -10.93 16.21
CA ALA A 82 52.58 -11.14 14.91
C ALA A 82 52.76 -12.58 14.37
N ALA A 83 52.09 -12.85 13.25
CA ALA A 83 52.59 -13.73 12.20
C ALA A 83 52.33 -13.07 10.84
N ALA A 84 53.37 -12.43 10.30
CA ALA A 84 53.39 -11.89 8.95
C ALA A 84 53.39 -13.05 7.94
N ALA A 85 52.21 -13.42 7.45
CA ALA A 85 52.08 -14.30 6.30
C ALA A 85 51.96 -13.44 5.03
N ASN A 86 53.01 -13.52 4.22
CA ASN A 86 53.22 -12.85 2.95
C ASN A 86 52.21 -13.38 1.91
N LEU A 87 50.97 -12.89 1.94
CA LEU A 87 49.97 -13.14 0.90
C LEU A 87 50.24 -12.20 -0.26
N ARG A 88 50.77 -12.76 -1.35
CA ARG A 88 50.84 -12.12 -2.66
C ARG A 88 49.44 -11.69 -3.05
N THR A 89 49.16 -10.39 -2.91
CA THR A 89 48.02 -9.71 -3.52
C THR A 89 48.11 -9.93 -5.02
N ALA A 90 47.33 -10.87 -5.53
CA ALA A 90 47.06 -10.94 -6.96
C ALA A 90 46.36 -9.63 -7.32
N GLU A 91 46.95 -8.89 -8.23
CA GLU A 91 46.37 -7.69 -8.83
C GLU A 91 44.98 -8.09 -9.33
N PRO A 92 43.88 -7.55 -8.75
CA PRO A 92 42.55 -7.87 -9.22
C PRO A 92 42.50 -7.43 -10.68
N ALA A 93 42.31 -8.41 -11.57
CA ALA A 93 42.09 -8.13 -12.98
C ALA A 93 41.01 -7.05 -13.06
N GLU A 94 41.31 -5.94 -13.73
CA GLU A 94 40.33 -4.89 -14.02
C GLU A 94 39.15 -5.57 -14.72
N GLU A 95 38.11 -5.88 -13.93
CA GLU A 95 36.86 -6.42 -14.41
C GLU A 95 36.25 -5.30 -15.24
N VAL A 96 36.41 -5.42 -16.56
CA VAL A 96 35.86 -4.49 -17.53
C VAL A 96 34.39 -4.32 -17.17
N PRO A 97 33.94 -3.10 -16.78
CA PRO A 97 32.60 -2.89 -16.28
C PRO A 97 31.63 -3.39 -17.33
N SER A 98 30.89 -4.45 -17.00
CA SER A 98 29.88 -5.00 -17.88
C SER A 98 28.91 -3.88 -18.25
N PRO A 99 28.53 -3.76 -19.54
CA PRO A 99 27.61 -2.72 -19.98
C PRO A 99 26.33 -2.78 -19.11
N PRO A 100 25.75 -1.63 -18.73
CA PRO A 100 24.58 -1.59 -17.87
C PRO A 100 23.48 -2.43 -18.52
N ALA A 101 22.91 -3.36 -17.73
CA ALA A 101 21.80 -4.19 -18.19
C ALA A 101 20.64 -3.27 -18.66
N PRO A 102 19.94 -3.64 -19.75
CA PRO A 102 18.77 -2.88 -20.18
C PRO A 102 17.75 -2.82 -19.03
N PRO A 103 17.02 -1.71 -18.87
CA PRO A 103 15.99 -1.59 -17.84
C PRO A 103 14.96 -2.71 -18.02
N LEU A 104 14.58 -3.35 -16.92
CA LEU A 104 13.57 -4.41 -16.94
C LEU A 104 12.24 -3.81 -17.40
N ALA A 105 11.70 -4.34 -18.50
CA ALA A 105 10.42 -3.89 -19.01
C ALA A 105 9.31 -4.15 -17.96
N VAL A 106 8.50 -3.14 -17.67
CA VAL A 106 7.36 -3.27 -16.76
C VAL A 106 6.30 -4.16 -17.40
N HIS A 107 6.03 -5.31 -16.77
CA HIS A 107 4.95 -6.20 -17.22
C HIS A 107 3.65 -5.82 -16.53
N ARG A 108 2.72 -5.28 -17.33
CA ARG A 108 1.42 -4.84 -16.85
C ARG A 108 0.34 -5.89 -17.13
N ASP A 109 -0.38 -6.28 -16.08
CA ASP A 109 -1.55 -7.14 -16.22
C ASP A 109 -2.82 -6.27 -16.30
N GLU A 110 -3.45 -6.23 -17.48
CA GLU A 110 -4.67 -5.47 -17.72
C GLU A 110 -5.92 -6.10 -17.06
N SER A 111 -5.81 -7.35 -16.57
CA SER A 111 -6.92 -8.01 -15.89
C SER A 111 -7.30 -7.25 -14.62
N PRO A 112 -8.60 -6.96 -14.39
CA PRO A 112 -9.04 -6.35 -13.14
C PRO A 112 -8.75 -7.28 -11.94
N LEU A 113 -8.82 -8.60 -12.15
CA LEU A 113 -8.52 -9.60 -11.12
C LEU A 113 -7.02 -9.72 -10.82
N ALA A 114 -6.14 -9.15 -11.65
CA ALA A 114 -4.72 -9.18 -11.36
C ALA A 114 -4.39 -8.46 -10.05
N ALA A 115 -5.20 -7.48 -9.63
CA ALA A 115 -4.98 -6.81 -8.35
C ALA A 115 -5.00 -7.82 -7.18
N VAL A 116 -5.92 -8.79 -7.17
CA VAL A 116 -6.06 -9.74 -6.04
C VAL A 116 -4.93 -10.78 -5.99
N SER A 117 -4.06 -10.85 -6.99
CA SER A 117 -2.88 -11.73 -7.02
C SER A 117 -1.56 -11.00 -6.75
N LYS A 118 -1.59 -9.74 -6.29
CA LYS A 118 -0.40 -8.93 -5.96
C LYS A 118 -0.18 -8.75 -4.47
N GLY A 119 0.05 -9.84 -3.75
CA GLY A 119 0.58 -9.82 -2.39
C GLY A 119 2.08 -9.56 -2.36
N ILE A 120 2.57 -8.95 -1.28
CA ILE A 120 4.00 -8.64 -1.05
C ILE A 120 4.56 -9.44 0.13
N THR A 121 5.81 -9.89 0.03
CA THR A 121 6.57 -10.55 1.11
C THR A 121 7.10 -9.55 2.15
N LEU A 122 7.63 -10.05 3.27
CA LEU A 122 8.33 -9.21 4.28
C LEU A 122 9.52 -8.46 3.69
N ARG A 123 10.31 -9.15 2.86
CA ARG A 123 11.50 -8.58 2.22
C ARG A 123 11.12 -7.44 1.28
N GLY A 124 10.12 -7.65 0.43
CA GLY A 124 9.57 -6.60 -0.44
C GLY A 124 9.04 -5.41 0.35
N LEU A 125 8.33 -5.66 1.46
CA LEU A 125 7.76 -4.62 2.31
C LEU A 125 8.84 -3.74 2.97
N ARG A 126 9.90 -4.34 3.50
CA ARG A 126 11.03 -3.61 4.12
C ARG A 126 11.80 -2.76 3.10
N ARG A 127 12.01 -3.28 1.89
CA ARG A 127 12.59 -2.50 0.79
C ARG A 127 11.69 -1.31 0.44
N LEU A 128 10.39 -1.57 0.28
CA LEU A 128 9.41 -0.53 -0.01
C LEU A 128 9.43 0.57 1.07
N LYS A 129 9.41 0.19 2.34
CA LYS A 129 9.53 1.12 3.48
C LYS A 129 10.76 2.02 3.36
N THR A 130 11.92 1.44 3.05
CA THR A 130 13.18 2.18 2.88
C THR A 130 13.10 3.19 1.74
N LEU A 131 12.49 2.81 0.60
CA LEU A 131 12.29 3.71 -0.54
C LEU A 131 11.38 4.90 -0.18
N VAL A 132 10.26 4.64 0.50
CA VAL A 132 9.34 5.70 0.94
C VAL A 132 10.03 6.61 1.97
N GLN A 133 10.73 6.05 2.95
CA GLN A 133 11.52 6.81 3.93
C GLN A 133 12.57 7.69 3.26
N SER A 134 13.27 7.17 2.25
CA SER A 134 14.26 7.95 1.50
C SER A 134 13.63 9.10 0.72
N HIS A 135 12.38 8.94 0.24
CA HIS A 135 11.68 9.99 -0.51
C HIS A 135 11.19 11.12 0.40
N PHE A 136 10.56 10.78 1.53
CA PHE A 136 9.99 11.77 2.45
C PHE A 136 11.01 12.33 3.44
N GLY A 137 12.06 11.58 3.76
CA GLY A 137 12.91 11.82 4.92
C GLY A 137 12.29 11.27 6.22
N ALA A 138 13.13 11.01 7.22
CA ALA A 138 12.72 10.29 8.43
C ALA A 138 11.59 10.99 9.22
N GLU A 139 11.65 12.32 9.35
CA GLU A 139 10.66 13.09 10.11
C GLU A 139 9.29 13.13 9.40
N ALA A 140 9.26 13.51 8.12
CA ALA A 140 8.02 13.58 7.36
C ALA A 140 7.40 12.20 7.15
N TYR A 141 8.21 11.16 6.95
CA TYR A 141 7.72 9.78 6.82
C TYR A 141 6.90 9.32 8.03
N ALA A 142 7.34 9.65 9.25
CA ALA A 142 6.64 9.23 10.47
C ALA A 142 5.25 9.86 10.60
N ALA A 143 5.07 11.07 10.06
CA ALA A 143 3.81 11.81 10.07
C ALA A 143 2.94 11.55 8.82
N ALA A 144 3.53 11.05 7.73
CA ALA A 144 2.84 10.89 6.45
C ALA A 144 1.65 9.92 6.56
N SER A 145 0.49 10.39 6.12
CA SER A 145 -0.69 9.54 5.99
C SER A 145 -0.54 8.61 4.78
N THR A 146 -1.28 7.49 4.79
CA THR A 146 -1.31 6.61 3.61
C THR A 146 -1.82 7.34 2.35
N ALA A 147 -2.75 8.29 2.50
CA ALA A 147 -3.25 9.10 1.39
C ALA A 147 -2.17 10.02 0.81
N GLU A 148 -1.34 10.61 1.66
CA GLU A 148 -0.21 11.46 1.25
C GLU A 148 0.88 10.64 0.55
N VAL A 149 1.24 9.46 1.08
CA VAL A 149 2.17 8.54 0.41
C VAL A 149 1.65 8.13 -0.97
N ASN A 150 0.34 7.89 -1.09
CA ASN A 150 -0.27 7.55 -2.36
C ASN A 150 -0.14 8.69 -3.39
N THR A 151 -0.55 9.90 -3.02
CA THR A 151 -0.58 11.04 -3.96
C THR A 151 0.79 11.61 -4.27
N ALA A 152 1.66 11.75 -3.26
CA ALA A 152 2.97 12.38 -3.42
C ALA A 152 4.04 11.44 -3.98
N TRP A 153 3.90 10.13 -3.78
CA TRP A 153 4.93 9.18 -4.19
C TRP A 153 4.40 8.07 -5.13
N VAL A 154 3.43 7.26 -4.69
CA VAL A 154 2.99 6.09 -5.48
C VAL A 154 2.47 6.48 -6.86
N GLN A 155 1.57 7.48 -6.93
CA GLN A 155 1.03 7.95 -8.21
C GLN A 155 2.12 8.53 -9.11
N VAL A 156 3.12 9.22 -8.53
CA VAL A 156 4.22 9.82 -9.29
C VAL A 156 5.11 8.74 -9.91
N VAL A 157 5.55 7.75 -9.12
CA VAL A 157 6.46 6.71 -9.60
C VAL A 157 5.78 5.71 -10.55
N THR A 158 4.47 5.53 -10.44
CA THR A 158 3.71 4.64 -11.35
C THR A 158 3.07 5.36 -12.54
N ALA A 159 3.14 6.69 -12.62
CA ALA A 159 2.46 7.46 -13.67
C ALA A 159 2.93 7.12 -15.09
N GLY A 160 4.23 6.94 -15.29
CA GLY A 160 4.81 6.70 -16.62
C GLY A 160 4.35 5.37 -17.22
N GLU A 161 4.42 4.31 -16.42
CA GLU A 161 4.09 2.93 -16.83
C GLU A 161 2.60 2.60 -16.61
N ARG A 162 1.89 3.43 -15.85
CA ARG A 162 0.47 3.28 -15.50
C ARG A 162 0.15 1.92 -14.89
N CYS A 163 1.09 1.35 -14.14
CA CYS A 163 1.03 0.04 -13.51
C CYS A 163 0.64 0.11 -12.02
N ARG A 164 0.46 -1.04 -11.39
CA ARG A 164 0.39 -1.16 -9.91
C ARG A 164 1.80 -1.03 -9.34
N LEU A 165 1.94 -0.60 -8.09
CA LEU A 165 3.25 -0.52 -7.45
C LEU A 165 3.93 -1.90 -7.39
N ALA A 166 3.16 -2.96 -7.12
CA ALA A 166 3.64 -4.35 -7.16
C ALA A 166 4.13 -4.83 -8.54
N GLU A 167 3.82 -4.13 -9.62
CA GLU A 167 4.25 -4.49 -10.97
C GLU A 167 5.51 -3.73 -11.40
N HIS A 168 5.98 -2.77 -10.59
CA HIS A 168 7.13 -1.94 -10.92
C HIS A 168 8.44 -2.60 -10.43
N PRO A 169 9.25 -3.20 -11.33
CA PRO A 169 10.38 -4.08 -10.96
C PRO A 169 11.49 -3.35 -10.19
N ASP A 170 11.67 -2.05 -10.43
CA ASP A 170 12.67 -1.24 -9.70
C ASP A 170 12.25 -0.95 -8.25
N LEU A 171 10.95 -0.97 -7.96
CA LEU A 171 10.39 -0.62 -6.66
C LEU A 171 10.11 -1.87 -5.81
N VAL A 172 9.57 -2.92 -6.45
CA VAL A 172 9.30 -4.21 -5.84
C VAL A 172 9.88 -5.31 -6.72
N ALA A 173 10.74 -6.15 -6.15
CA ALA A 173 11.35 -7.24 -6.90
C ALA A 173 10.26 -8.27 -7.31
N PRO A 174 10.28 -8.80 -8.54
CA PRO A 174 9.24 -9.72 -9.01
C PRO A 174 9.03 -10.95 -8.11
N GLU A 175 10.10 -11.47 -7.50
CA GLU A 175 10.03 -12.62 -6.61
C GLU A 175 9.38 -12.32 -5.23
N ASP A 176 9.30 -11.04 -4.86
CA ASP A 176 8.62 -10.58 -3.65
C ASP A 176 7.12 -10.39 -3.86
N VAL A 177 6.61 -10.68 -5.07
CA VAL A 177 5.20 -10.51 -5.44
C VAL A 177 4.58 -11.86 -5.77
N GLY A 178 3.36 -12.10 -5.29
CA GLY A 178 2.64 -13.34 -5.56
C GLY A 178 1.25 -13.39 -4.94
N VAL A 179 0.61 -14.55 -4.94
CA VAL A 179 -0.77 -14.69 -4.43
C VAL A 179 -0.79 -14.40 -2.93
N PRO A 180 -1.59 -13.43 -2.46
CA PRO A 180 -1.68 -13.11 -1.04
C PRO A 180 -2.47 -14.17 -0.27
N MET A 181 -2.08 -14.39 0.99
CA MET A 181 -2.83 -15.19 1.96
C MET A 181 -3.76 -14.34 2.83
N TYR A 182 -3.43 -13.06 2.99
CA TYR A 182 -4.15 -12.11 3.83
C TYR A 182 -4.41 -10.81 3.09
N PHE A 183 -5.52 -10.14 3.42
CA PHE A 183 -5.94 -8.91 2.77
C PHE A 183 -5.99 -7.76 3.76
N ILE A 184 -5.20 -6.73 3.50
CA ILE A 184 -5.09 -5.52 4.33
C ILE A 184 -5.51 -4.33 3.49
N SER A 185 -6.48 -3.59 3.98
CA SER A 185 -7.05 -2.47 3.25
C SER A 185 -7.47 -1.36 4.20
N HIS A 186 -7.67 -0.15 3.66
CA HIS A 186 -8.43 0.91 4.34
C HIS A 186 -7.84 1.36 5.69
N ALA A 187 -6.53 1.56 5.74
CA ALA A 187 -5.84 2.27 6.83
C ALA A 187 -5.55 3.75 6.50
N TRP A 188 -6.36 4.37 5.63
CA TRP A 188 -6.04 5.67 5.04
C TRP A 188 -5.95 6.82 6.05
N LYS A 189 -6.61 6.68 7.20
CA LYS A 189 -6.61 7.67 8.29
C LYS A 189 -5.46 7.50 9.30
N ASN A 190 -4.69 6.41 9.21
CA ASN A 190 -3.53 6.17 10.06
C ASN A 190 -2.25 6.61 9.35
N SER A 191 -1.19 6.84 10.12
CA SER A 191 0.14 7.05 9.53
C SER A 191 0.58 5.80 8.77
N PHE A 192 1.25 6.03 7.65
CA PHE A 192 1.73 4.94 6.80
C PHE A 192 2.79 4.09 7.51
N ASP A 193 3.64 4.70 8.33
CA ASP A 193 4.60 3.99 9.18
C ASP A 193 3.92 3.03 10.17
N LEU A 194 2.84 3.47 10.82
CA LEU A 194 2.10 2.60 11.75
C LEU A 194 1.48 1.39 11.02
N LEU A 195 0.94 1.61 9.82
CA LEU A 195 0.46 0.52 8.96
C LEU A 195 1.59 -0.47 8.67
N LEU A 196 2.73 0.00 8.15
CA LEU A 196 3.83 -0.89 7.78
C LEU A 196 4.40 -1.64 8.98
N ARG A 197 4.57 -0.99 10.15
CA ARG A 197 5.04 -1.67 11.37
C ARG A 197 4.12 -2.81 11.81
N GLY A 198 2.81 -2.61 11.72
CA GLY A 198 1.84 -3.66 12.05
C GLY A 198 1.95 -4.87 11.11
N ILE A 199 2.15 -4.62 9.82
CA ILE A 199 2.32 -5.66 8.81
C ILE A 199 3.68 -6.36 8.96
N GLU A 200 4.76 -5.61 9.19
CA GLU A 200 6.11 -6.13 9.43
C GLU A 200 6.10 -7.07 10.64
N GLY A 201 5.54 -6.64 11.79
CA GLY A 201 5.47 -7.47 12.99
C GLY A 201 4.66 -8.76 12.79
N PHE A 202 3.59 -8.72 11.99
CA PHE A 202 2.84 -9.93 11.61
C PHE A 202 3.72 -10.87 10.76
N LEU A 203 4.30 -10.35 9.67
CA LEU A 203 5.11 -11.11 8.73
C LEU A 203 6.42 -11.64 9.33
N GLU A 204 6.98 -10.99 10.35
CA GLU A 204 8.15 -11.47 11.10
C GLU A 204 7.91 -12.78 11.84
N SER A 205 6.65 -13.07 12.19
CA SER A 205 6.23 -14.30 12.85
C SER A 205 5.63 -15.35 11.91
N ALA A 206 5.44 -15.00 10.64
CA ALA A 206 4.83 -15.85 9.62
C ALA A 206 5.89 -16.60 8.79
N ASP A 207 5.45 -17.55 7.97
CA ASP A 207 6.33 -18.26 7.03
C ASP A 207 6.92 -17.28 5.99
N GLU A 208 8.14 -17.53 5.52
CA GLU A 208 8.84 -16.66 4.55
C GLU A 208 8.08 -16.48 3.22
N GLU A 209 7.29 -17.48 2.83
CA GLU A 209 6.45 -17.44 1.63
C GLU A 209 5.14 -16.68 1.82
N THR A 210 4.84 -16.25 3.05
CA THR A 210 3.63 -15.49 3.38
C THR A 210 3.64 -14.16 2.65
N ARG A 211 2.54 -13.91 1.94
CA ARG A 211 2.32 -12.66 1.20
C ARG A 211 1.04 -12.01 1.68
N VAL A 212 1.10 -10.68 1.82
CA VAL A 212 -0.03 -9.86 2.24
C VAL A 212 -0.42 -8.92 1.10
N TRP A 213 -1.72 -8.85 0.82
CA TRP A 213 -2.25 -7.87 -0.10
C TRP A 213 -2.43 -6.54 0.62
N VAL A 214 -1.85 -5.47 0.07
CA VAL A 214 -1.98 -4.11 0.62
C VAL A 214 -2.50 -3.21 -0.49
N ASP A 215 -3.62 -2.53 -0.24
CA ASP A 215 -4.34 -1.74 -1.26
C ASP A 215 -3.45 -0.72 -2.01
N ILE A 216 -2.62 0.04 -1.30
CA ILE A 216 -1.69 1.02 -1.89
C ILE A 216 -0.61 0.38 -2.78
N VAL A 217 -0.32 -0.90 -2.58
CA VAL A 217 0.69 -1.66 -3.33
C VAL A 217 0.07 -2.38 -4.54
N ALA A 218 -1.10 -2.98 -4.34
CA ALA A 218 -1.72 -3.91 -5.27
C ALA A 218 -2.77 -3.28 -6.20
N VAL A 219 -3.29 -2.10 -5.88
CA VAL A 219 -4.28 -1.39 -6.71
C VAL A 219 -3.58 -0.32 -7.54
N ASN A 220 -4.03 -0.15 -8.79
CA ASN A 220 -3.55 0.93 -9.65
C ASN A 220 -4.15 2.26 -9.20
N GLN A 221 -3.29 3.20 -8.79
CA GLN A 221 -3.70 4.46 -8.18
C GLN A 221 -3.78 5.62 -9.19
N VAL A 222 -3.48 5.38 -10.47
CA VAL A 222 -3.45 6.42 -11.50
C VAL A 222 -4.88 6.85 -11.88
N HIS A 223 -5.23 8.10 -11.57
CA HIS A 223 -6.52 8.72 -11.88
C HIS A 223 -6.87 8.63 -13.38
N GLY A 224 -8.12 8.26 -13.70
CA GLY A 224 -8.64 8.20 -15.09
C GLY A 224 -9.16 6.83 -15.54
N ARG A 225 -9.06 5.80 -14.70
CA ARG A 225 -9.87 4.58 -14.83
C ARG A 225 -10.82 4.49 -13.64
N ALA A 226 -12.03 3.99 -13.85
CA ALA A 226 -12.95 3.67 -12.76
C ALA A 226 -12.21 2.73 -11.80
N CYS A 227 -11.82 3.27 -10.64
CA CYS A 227 -11.23 2.47 -9.59
C CYS A 227 -12.34 1.52 -9.14
N VAL A 228 -12.28 0.26 -9.56
CA VAL A 228 -13.16 -0.76 -9.01
C VAL A 228 -12.66 -1.01 -7.59
N CYS A 229 -13.13 -0.19 -6.66
CA CYS A 229 -13.07 -0.50 -5.23
C CYS A 229 -13.94 -1.74 -5.02
N ALA A 230 -13.43 -2.91 -5.38
CA ALA A 230 -14.08 -4.19 -5.12
C ALA A 230 -14.21 -4.33 -3.60
N SER A 231 -15.42 -4.53 -3.09
CA SER A 231 -15.78 -4.64 -1.67
C SER A 231 -14.68 -5.25 -0.80
N ILE A 232 -14.39 -4.57 0.31
CA ILE A 232 -13.08 -4.61 0.96
C ILE A 232 -13.17 -5.13 2.41
N VAL A 233 -12.27 -6.04 2.79
CA VAL A 233 -12.06 -6.53 4.18
C VAL A 233 -11.30 -5.48 4.99
N GLN A 234 -11.93 -4.93 6.03
CA GLN A 234 -11.30 -3.95 6.93
C GLN A 234 -10.52 -4.67 8.04
N ILE A 235 -9.21 -4.47 8.09
CA ILE A 235 -8.39 -4.88 9.24
C ILE A 235 -8.18 -3.66 10.13
N GLN A 236 -8.77 -3.68 11.33
CA GLN A 236 -8.52 -2.67 12.36
C GLN A 236 -7.52 -3.21 13.37
N TRP A 237 -6.36 -2.55 13.44
CA TRP A 237 -5.36 -2.79 14.47
C TRP A 237 -5.67 -1.91 15.69
N TRP A 238 -5.98 -2.54 16.83
CA TRP A 238 -6.12 -1.86 18.12
C TRP A 238 -4.84 -2.15 18.90
N GLY A 239 -4.03 -1.13 19.19
CA GLY A 239 -2.75 -1.31 19.87
C GLY A 239 -2.85 -2.22 21.11
N ARG A 240 -1.79 -3.03 21.33
CA ARG A 240 -1.62 -4.20 22.24
C ARG A 240 -1.52 -5.57 21.55
N GLY A 241 -1.38 -5.61 20.23
CA GLY A 241 -1.20 -6.87 19.50
C GLY A 241 -2.49 -7.62 19.18
N GLU A 242 -3.65 -6.99 19.38
CA GLU A 242 -4.93 -7.53 18.89
C GLU A 242 -5.22 -7.01 17.48
N VAL A 243 -5.47 -7.96 16.58
CA VAL A 243 -5.87 -7.69 15.19
C VAL A 243 -7.33 -8.11 15.03
N LYS A 244 -8.21 -7.15 14.72
CA LYS A 244 -9.61 -7.45 14.39
C LYS A 244 -9.82 -7.37 12.88
N VAL A 245 -10.08 -8.51 12.27
CA VAL A 245 -10.41 -8.62 10.84
C VAL A 245 -11.93 -8.57 10.70
N THR A 246 -12.44 -7.57 9.99
CA THR A 246 -13.87 -7.44 9.67
C THR A 246 -14.07 -7.59 8.17
N VAL A 247 -14.72 -8.67 7.76
CA VAL A 247 -15.07 -8.92 6.36
C VAL A 247 -16.44 -8.29 6.09
N TYR A 248 -16.50 -7.33 5.17
CA TYR A 248 -17.77 -6.80 4.65
C TYR A 248 -18.09 -7.55 3.35
N VAL A 249 -19.19 -8.31 3.38
CA VAL A 249 -19.76 -9.01 2.20
C VAL A 249 -20.80 -8.12 1.56
#